data_AF-A0A5B2XT69-F1
#
_entry.id   AF-A0A5B2XT69-F1
#
_cell.length_a   1.000
_cell.length_b   1.000
_cell.length_c   1.000
_cell.angle_alpha   90.00
_cell.angle_beta   90.00
_cell.angle_gamma   90.00
#
_symmetry.space_group_name_H-M   'P 1'
#
loop_
_entity.id
_entity.type
_entity.pdbx_description
1 polymer ?
#
loop_
_entity_poly.entity_id
_entity_poly.type
_entity_poly.pdbx_seq_one_letter_code
_entity_poly.pdbx_strand_id
1 'polypeptide(L)'
;MTPNQPRRRALAHTAVAFAALALTAGCGSSPTSPGAGTQPASGAASPGASAAAGTPATPGASASGGGELTYSGAESGTAKFTSSACTVAKGELYSFGAPADDNAPPPKVGGVAGGGWSLTFGTAAHPGGFVKTRAAGVTAKQNNGVWTVTFVNAALTATYSVDSPPLTVNGSLTCGTVAVLP
;
A
#
# COMPACT_ATOMS: atom_id res chain seq x y z
N MET A 1 2.03 -3.27 57.67
CA MET A 1 1.30 -3.37 56.39
C MET A 1 1.36 -2.00 55.71
N THR A 2 2.23 -1.85 54.72
CA THR A 2 2.29 -0.65 53.87
C THR A 2 2.81 -1.09 52.51
N PRO A 3 2.03 -0.86 51.46
CA PRO A 3 2.59 -0.26 50.27
C PRO A 3 1.59 0.74 49.65
N ASN A 4 1.95 1.71 48.81
CA ASN A 4 3.19 2.39 48.46
C ASN A 4 2.67 3.54 47.57
N GLN A 5 3.07 4.79 47.82
CA GLN A 5 2.49 5.94 47.14
C GLN A 5 2.79 5.96 45.62
N PRO A 6 1.88 6.53 44.80
CA PRO A 6 2.08 6.67 43.36
C PRO A 6 3.12 7.73 43.04
N ARG A 7 4.24 7.31 42.43
CA ARG A 7 5.23 8.20 41.81
C ARG A 7 4.63 8.88 40.58
N ARG A 8 4.15 10.11 40.77
CA ARG A 8 3.91 11.07 39.68
C ARG A 8 5.26 11.45 39.09
N ARG A 9 5.57 10.99 37.87
CA ARG A 9 6.65 11.55 37.07
C ARG A 9 6.07 12.58 36.12
N ALA A 10 6.25 13.85 36.47
CA ALA A 10 6.23 14.94 35.52
C ALA A 10 7.41 14.77 34.56
N LEU A 11 7.16 14.87 33.26
CA LEU A 11 8.23 14.96 32.27
C LEU A 11 7.95 16.14 31.33
N ALA A 12 9.05 16.85 31.10
CA ALA A 12 9.14 18.25 30.79
C ALA A 12 8.82 18.57 29.32
N HIS A 13 8.52 19.85 29.13
CA HIS A 13 8.28 20.50 27.86
C HIS A 13 9.55 20.48 26.98
N THR A 14 9.36 20.27 25.68
CA THR A 14 10.34 20.71 24.67
C THR A 14 9.56 21.21 23.46
N ALA A 15 9.40 22.53 23.40
CA ALA A 15 8.89 23.22 22.23
C ALA A 15 9.98 23.23 21.15
N VAL A 16 9.72 22.63 19.99
CA VAL A 16 10.58 22.74 18.81
C VAL A 16 9.93 23.74 17.87
N ALA A 17 10.55 24.92 17.76
CA ALA A 17 10.20 25.93 16.78
C ALA A 17 10.73 25.49 15.41
N PHE A 18 9.84 25.30 14.44
CA PHE A 18 10.22 25.14 13.03
C PHE A 18 10.05 26.47 12.30
N ALA A 19 11.17 26.96 11.80
CA ALA A 19 11.27 28.15 10.97
C ALA A 19 10.60 27.92 9.61
N ALA A 20 9.78 28.88 9.20
CA ALA A 20 9.20 28.97 7.87
C ALA A 20 10.28 29.29 6.83
N LEU A 21 10.35 28.50 5.75
CA LEU A 21 10.93 28.94 4.50
C LEU A 21 9.81 29.07 3.46
N ALA A 22 9.53 30.31 3.08
CA ALA A 22 8.72 30.65 1.93
C ALA A 22 9.53 30.40 0.65
N LEU A 23 8.94 29.67 -0.30
CA LEU A 23 9.39 29.61 -1.69
C LEU A 23 8.23 30.07 -2.58
N THR A 24 8.36 31.31 -3.05
CA THR A 24 7.61 31.93 -4.13
C THR A 24 8.21 31.53 -5.47
N ALA A 25 7.40 30.94 -6.35
CA ALA A 25 7.40 31.04 -7.82
C ALA A 25 6.35 30.02 -8.32
N GLY A 26 5.33 30.34 -9.13
CA GLY A 26 5.35 31.25 -10.27
C GLY A 26 5.47 30.41 -11.54
N CYS A 27 4.54 30.60 -12.48
CA CYS A 27 4.33 29.96 -13.80
C CYS A 27 3.25 28.86 -13.80
N GLY A 28 2.17 28.94 -14.57
CA GLY A 28 1.85 29.84 -15.68
C GLY A 28 1.29 29.05 -16.87
N SER A 29 0.02 29.31 -17.17
CA SER A 29 -0.60 29.29 -18.50
C SER A 29 -0.94 27.95 -19.18
N SER A 30 -2.25 27.73 -19.27
CA SER A 30 -2.97 26.99 -20.32
C SER A 30 -2.57 27.45 -21.73
N PRO A 31 -2.70 26.55 -22.72
CA PRO A 31 -3.30 26.96 -23.98
C PRO A 31 -4.54 26.12 -24.33
N THR A 32 -5.66 26.83 -24.47
CA THR A 32 -6.78 26.44 -25.33
C THR A 32 -6.30 26.50 -26.78
N SER A 33 -6.67 25.51 -27.61
CA SER A 33 -6.77 25.74 -29.05
C SER A 33 -7.98 24.98 -29.64
N PRO A 34 -8.76 25.64 -30.52
CA PRO A 34 -9.97 25.14 -31.14
C PRO A 34 -9.69 24.46 -32.49
N GLY A 35 -10.59 23.59 -32.95
CA GLY A 35 -10.52 23.05 -34.31
C GLY A 35 -11.68 22.11 -34.63
N ALA A 36 -12.68 22.62 -35.33
CA ALA A 36 -13.78 21.88 -35.93
C ALA A 36 -13.31 21.04 -37.14
N GLY A 37 -13.96 19.91 -37.42
CA GLY A 37 -13.76 19.17 -38.67
C GLY A 37 -14.40 17.79 -38.71
N THR A 38 -15.68 17.76 -39.08
CA THR A 38 -16.36 16.82 -40.02
C THR A 38 -15.82 15.37 -40.21
N GLN A 39 -16.65 14.37 -39.88
CA GLN A 39 -16.74 13.03 -40.51
C GLN A 39 -17.17 13.14 -42.01
N PRO A 40 -17.19 12.09 -42.88
CA PRO A 40 -17.13 10.63 -42.63
C PRO A 40 -16.31 9.76 -43.64
N ALA A 41 -16.40 8.44 -43.45
CA ALA A 41 -16.47 7.36 -44.47
C ALA A 41 -15.30 6.33 -44.56
N SER A 42 -15.61 5.12 -44.06
CA SER A 42 -15.42 3.77 -44.64
C SER A 42 -14.18 3.43 -45.50
N GLY A 43 -13.50 2.34 -45.14
CA GLY A 43 -12.87 1.46 -46.14
C GLY A 43 -11.70 0.59 -45.65
N ALA A 44 -11.88 -0.72 -45.79
CA ALA A 44 -10.88 -1.77 -46.03
C ALA A 44 -10.08 -2.39 -44.86
N ALA A 45 -10.33 -3.69 -44.68
CA ALA A 45 -9.50 -4.65 -43.96
C ALA A 45 -8.41 -5.24 -44.87
N SER A 46 -7.23 -5.55 -44.32
CA SER A 46 -6.56 -6.88 -44.42
C SER A 46 -5.07 -6.83 -43.95
N PRO A 47 -4.46 -8.00 -43.64
CA PRO A 47 -3.61 -8.19 -42.47
C PRO A 47 -2.10 -8.16 -42.78
N GLY A 48 -1.29 -7.99 -41.73
CA GLY A 48 0.17 -8.15 -41.82
C GLY A 48 0.79 -8.20 -40.43
N ALA A 49 1.25 -9.39 -40.04
CA ALA A 49 1.91 -9.66 -38.78
C ALA A 49 3.20 -8.84 -38.60
N SER A 50 3.43 -8.37 -37.38
CA SER A 50 4.77 -8.12 -36.85
C SER A 50 4.68 -8.23 -35.33
N ALA A 51 5.30 -9.28 -34.79
CA ALA A 51 5.47 -9.49 -33.37
C ALA A 51 6.31 -8.35 -32.79
N ALA A 52 5.63 -7.35 -32.23
CA ALA A 52 6.27 -6.29 -31.47
C ALA A 52 6.66 -6.85 -30.10
N ALA A 53 7.96 -6.78 -29.80
CA ALA A 53 8.49 -6.96 -28.46
C ALA A 53 7.65 -6.15 -27.47
N GLY A 54 7.17 -6.82 -26.42
CA GLY A 54 6.25 -6.24 -25.44
C GLY A 54 6.83 -4.95 -24.86
N THR A 55 6.26 -3.83 -25.25
CA THR A 55 6.46 -2.54 -24.60
C THR A 55 6.15 -2.74 -23.11
N PRO A 56 6.99 -2.24 -22.17
CA PRO A 56 6.64 -2.23 -20.76
C PRO A 56 5.26 -1.62 -20.61
N ALA A 57 4.36 -2.30 -19.90
CA ALA A 57 3.03 -1.80 -19.66
C ALA A 57 3.13 -0.38 -19.11
N THR A 58 2.69 0.60 -19.90
CA THR A 58 2.45 1.96 -19.42
C THR A 58 1.59 1.85 -18.17
N PRO A 59 1.96 2.46 -17.03
CA PRO A 59 1.17 2.40 -15.81
C PRO A 59 -0.26 2.79 -16.15
N GLY A 60 -1.17 1.81 -16.11
CA GLY A 60 -2.59 2.02 -16.34
C GLY A 60 -3.08 3.03 -15.32
N ALA A 61 -3.92 3.96 -15.79
CA ALA A 61 -4.58 4.99 -14.99
C ALA A 61 -4.95 4.48 -13.59
N SER A 62 -4.65 5.28 -12.57
CA SER A 62 -4.94 5.02 -11.15
C SER A 62 -6.34 4.44 -10.95
N ALA A 63 -6.44 3.10 -10.97
CA ALA A 63 -7.57 2.44 -10.36
C ALA A 63 -7.35 2.65 -8.86
N SER A 64 -8.34 3.14 -8.13
CA SER A 64 -8.27 3.19 -6.68
C SER A 64 -8.18 1.75 -6.15
N GLY A 65 -6.96 1.30 -5.90
CA GLY A 65 -6.67 0.00 -5.29
C GLY A 65 -7.19 -0.02 -3.87
N GLY A 66 -7.55 -1.19 -3.37
CA GLY A 66 -8.12 -1.28 -2.05
C GLY A 66 -8.47 -2.70 -1.69
N GLY A 67 -9.21 -2.87 -0.62
CA GLY A 67 -9.64 -4.18 -0.18
C GLY A 67 -10.08 -4.17 1.26
N GLU A 68 -10.32 -5.36 1.78
CA GLU A 68 -10.76 -5.55 3.14
C GLU A 68 -9.93 -6.66 3.77
N LEU A 69 -9.40 -6.38 4.96
CA LEU A 69 -8.72 -7.35 5.79
C LEU A 69 -9.45 -7.47 7.12
N THR A 70 -9.71 -8.69 7.54
CA THR A 70 -10.16 -9.01 8.88
C THR A 70 -8.98 -9.54 9.66
N TYR A 71 -8.83 -9.06 10.89
CA TYR A 71 -7.78 -9.49 11.80
C TYR A 71 -8.38 -9.98 13.12
N SER A 72 -7.69 -10.94 13.76
CA SER A 72 -8.09 -11.53 15.04
C SER A 72 -6.87 -12.02 15.83
N GLY A 73 -7.02 -12.22 17.14
CA GLY A 73 -5.92 -12.63 18.03
C GLY A 73 -5.70 -11.61 19.14
N ALA A 74 -4.50 -11.02 19.23
CA ALA A 74 -4.20 -9.94 20.20
C ALA A 74 -5.16 -8.75 20.07
N GLU A 75 -5.55 -8.44 18.85
CA GLU A 75 -6.59 -7.46 18.54
C GLU A 75 -7.54 -8.08 17.51
N SER A 76 -8.76 -7.58 17.42
CA SER A 76 -9.74 -8.07 16.44
C SER A 76 -10.50 -6.93 15.79
N GLY A 77 -10.79 -7.07 14.51
CA GLY A 77 -11.54 -6.07 13.75
C GLY A 77 -11.45 -6.28 12.26
N THR A 78 -12.01 -5.32 11.53
CA THR A 78 -12.00 -5.27 10.07
C THR A 78 -11.43 -3.93 9.62
N ALA A 79 -10.52 -3.99 8.65
CA ALA A 79 -9.85 -2.85 8.05
C ALA A 79 -10.23 -2.77 6.57
N LYS A 80 -10.88 -1.67 6.18
CA LYS A 80 -11.13 -1.35 4.78
C LYS A 80 -10.06 -0.39 4.28
N PHE A 81 -9.42 -0.77 3.18
CA PHE A 81 -8.40 0.02 2.51
C PHE A 81 -8.99 0.53 1.21
N THR A 82 -8.95 1.84 1.00
CA THR A 82 -9.43 2.50 -0.23
C THR A 82 -8.29 2.93 -1.14
N SER A 83 -7.05 2.75 -0.67
CA SER A 83 -5.83 3.00 -1.43
C SER A 83 -4.80 1.94 -1.09
N SER A 84 -4.17 1.43 -2.14
CA SER A 84 -3.04 0.51 -2.06
C SER A 84 -2.10 0.75 -3.24
N ALA A 85 -0.81 0.64 -2.97
CA ALA A 85 0.25 0.78 -3.96
C ALA A 85 1.11 -0.48 -3.96
N CYS A 86 1.62 -0.81 -5.14
CA CYS A 86 2.38 -2.02 -5.38
C CYS A 86 3.58 -1.72 -6.27
N THR A 87 4.68 -2.41 -6.00
CA THR A 87 5.87 -2.36 -6.83
C THR A 87 6.13 -3.73 -7.39
N VAL A 88 6.36 -3.80 -8.70
CA VAL A 88 6.63 -5.02 -9.46
C VAL A 88 8.08 -4.97 -9.91
N ALA A 89 8.79 -6.09 -9.78
CA ALA A 89 10.14 -6.25 -10.31
C ALA A 89 10.19 -7.55 -11.10
N LYS A 90 10.79 -7.52 -12.31
CA LYS A 90 10.94 -8.71 -13.18
C LYS A 90 9.62 -9.46 -13.47
N GLY A 91 8.50 -8.74 -13.55
CA GLY A 91 7.18 -9.31 -13.82
C GLY A 91 6.47 -9.91 -12.59
N GLU A 92 7.05 -9.83 -11.40
CA GLU A 92 6.47 -10.34 -10.15
C GLU A 92 6.24 -9.21 -9.14
N LEU A 93 5.23 -9.36 -8.28
CA LEU A 93 4.99 -8.41 -7.20
C LEU A 93 6.14 -8.46 -6.18
N TYR A 94 6.85 -7.35 -6.07
CA TYR A 94 8.00 -7.19 -5.17
C TYR A 94 7.58 -6.60 -3.82
N SER A 95 6.70 -5.59 -3.81
CA SER A 95 6.20 -5.01 -2.57
C SER A 95 4.79 -4.46 -2.72
N PHE A 96 4.11 -4.29 -1.59
CA PHE A 96 2.82 -3.60 -1.52
C PHE A 96 2.69 -2.81 -0.23
N GLY A 97 1.81 -1.82 -0.24
CA GLY A 97 1.45 -1.02 0.92
C GLY A 97 0.01 -0.51 0.82
N ALA A 98 -0.71 -0.59 1.93
CA ALA A 98 -2.02 0.03 2.13
C ALA A 98 -2.05 0.56 3.56
N PRO A 99 -2.03 1.87 3.83
CA PRO A 99 -2.20 3.03 2.98
C PRO A 99 -0.85 3.51 2.44
N ALA A 100 -0.73 3.81 1.15
CA ALA A 100 0.54 4.16 0.49
C ALA A 100 1.33 5.34 1.13
N ASP A 101 0.71 6.08 2.05
CA ASP A 101 1.30 7.19 2.79
C ASP A 101 1.60 6.80 4.26
N ASP A 102 2.83 7.08 4.70
CA ASP A 102 3.31 6.79 6.04
C ASP A 102 2.63 7.64 7.14
N ASN A 103 1.96 8.75 6.79
CA ASN A 103 1.24 9.62 7.72
C ASN A 103 -0.26 9.32 7.82
N ALA A 104 -0.81 8.50 6.92
CA ALA A 104 -2.21 8.08 6.99
C ALA A 104 -2.54 7.46 8.37
N PRO A 105 -3.75 7.61 8.89
CA PRO A 105 -4.12 6.95 10.15
C PRO A 105 -4.09 5.42 9.96
N PRO A 106 -3.73 4.64 11.00
CA PRO A 106 -3.94 3.19 10.99
C PRO A 106 -5.42 2.83 10.83
N PRO A 107 -5.75 1.62 10.34
CA PRO A 107 -4.85 0.48 10.14
C PRO A 107 -3.97 0.59 8.90
N LYS A 108 -2.77 -0.02 8.97
CA LYS A 108 -1.80 -0.10 7.87
C LYS A 108 -1.30 -1.51 7.68
N VAL A 109 -0.99 -1.87 6.45
CA VAL A 109 -0.38 -3.14 6.08
C VAL A 109 0.60 -2.93 4.94
N GLY A 110 1.73 -3.59 5.03
CA GLY A 110 2.73 -3.58 3.97
C GLY A 110 3.45 -4.92 3.89
N GLY A 111 4.08 -5.15 2.76
CA GLY A 111 4.92 -6.32 2.60
C GLY A 111 5.94 -6.21 1.48
N VAL A 112 7.00 -6.99 1.60
CA VAL A 112 8.06 -7.14 0.60
C VAL A 112 8.37 -8.61 0.37
N ALA A 113 8.56 -8.99 -0.89
CA ALA A 113 8.95 -10.32 -1.33
C ALA A 113 10.48 -10.40 -1.41
N GLY A 114 11.09 -11.27 -0.60
CA GLY A 114 12.56 -11.45 -0.54
C GLY A 114 12.95 -12.85 -0.08
N GLY A 115 12.57 -13.88 -0.83
CA GLY A 115 12.68 -15.31 -0.42
C GLY A 115 11.47 -15.81 0.40
N GLY A 116 10.38 -15.06 0.36
CA GLY A 116 9.15 -15.19 1.15
C GLY A 116 8.62 -13.79 1.47
N TRP A 117 7.35 -13.68 1.86
CA TRP A 117 6.75 -12.40 2.23
C TRP A 117 7.24 -11.94 3.60
N SER A 118 7.78 -10.74 3.72
CA SER A 118 7.91 -10.08 5.01
C SER A 118 6.75 -9.10 5.16
N LEU A 119 5.96 -9.23 6.22
CA LEU A 119 4.77 -8.41 6.46
C LEU A 119 4.93 -7.51 7.67
N THR A 120 4.31 -6.33 7.58
CA THR A 120 4.07 -5.42 8.69
C THR A 120 2.57 -5.10 8.73
N PHE A 121 2.00 -5.04 9.93
CA PHE A 121 0.63 -4.63 10.18
C PHE A 121 0.59 -3.69 11.38
N GLY A 122 -0.16 -2.61 11.27
CA GLY A 122 -0.37 -1.63 12.33
C GLY A 122 -1.85 -1.39 12.56
N THR A 123 -2.26 -1.40 13.83
CA THR A 123 -3.59 -0.99 14.28
C THR A 123 -3.53 0.43 14.84
N ALA A 124 -4.70 1.01 15.19
CA ALA A 124 -4.75 2.30 15.86
C ALA A 124 -4.10 2.25 17.26
N ALA A 125 -4.21 1.12 17.97
CA ALA A 125 -3.58 0.93 19.28
C ALA A 125 -2.06 0.69 19.16
N HIS A 126 -1.64 -0.01 18.11
CA HIS A 126 -0.24 -0.43 17.92
C HIS A 126 0.22 -0.18 16.48
N PRO A 127 0.59 1.08 16.12
CA PRO A 127 1.08 1.40 14.78
C PRO A 127 2.40 0.68 14.50
N GLY A 128 2.43 -0.16 13.47
CA GLY A 128 3.58 -1.02 13.13
C GLY A 128 3.84 -2.17 14.12
N GLY A 129 2.91 -2.41 15.04
CA GLY A 129 3.10 -3.29 16.19
C GLY A 129 3.15 -4.78 15.86
N PHE A 130 2.90 -5.19 14.61
CA PHE A 130 2.88 -6.60 14.23
C PHE A 130 3.72 -6.84 12.98
N VAL A 131 4.63 -7.82 13.05
CA VAL A 131 5.53 -8.14 11.94
C VAL A 131 5.68 -9.65 11.77
N LYS A 132 6.00 -10.07 10.55
CA LYS A 132 6.48 -11.43 10.30
C LYS A 132 7.35 -11.50 9.07
N THR A 133 8.56 -12.02 9.24
CA THR A 133 9.41 -12.45 8.13
C THR A 133 8.96 -13.81 7.61
N ARG A 134 8.97 -14.01 6.29
CA ARG A 134 8.51 -15.26 5.64
C ARG A 134 7.09 -15.66 6.08
N ALA A 135 6.18 -14.70 6.09
CA ALA A 135 4.77 -14.88 6.35
C ALA A 135 4.17 -15.91 5.38
N ALA A 136 3.82 -17.07 5.93
CA ALA A 136 3.00 -18.05 5.24
C ALA A 136 1.56 -17.53 5.08
N GLY A 137 0.83 -18.07 4.10
CA GLY A 137 -0.56 -17.68 3.84
C GLY A 137 -0.72 -16.39 3.04
N VAL A 138 0.37 -15.82 2.54
CA VAL A 138 0.35 -14.63 1.68
C VAL A 138 0.63 -15.06 0.25
N THR A 139 -0.26 -14.69 -0.67
CA THR A 139 -0.11 -14.96 -2.09
C THR A 139 -0.39 -13.69 -2.88
N ALA A 140 0.29 -13.53 -4.01
CA ALA A 140 0.05 -12.42 -4.93
C ALA A 140 -0.16 -12.98 -6.33
N LYS A 141 -1.17 -12.48 -7.02
CA LYS A 141 -1.50 -12.89 -8.39
C LYS A 141 -1.89 -11.68 -9.22
N GLN A 142 -1.39 -11.62 -10.43
CA GLN A 142 -1.83 -10.64 -11.42
C GLN A 142 -3.01 -11.21 -12.22
N ASN A 143 -4.04 -10.41 -12.43
CA ASN A 143 -5.15 -10.71 -13.33
C ASN A 143 -5.52 -9.45 -14.12
N ASN A 144 -5.47 -9.52 -15.44
CA ASN A 144 -5.79 -8.39 -16.34
C ASN A 144 -5.07 -7.08 -15.96
N GLY A 145 -3.78 -7.17 -15.61
CA GLY A 145 -2.97 -6.01 -15.20
C GLY A 145 -3.13 -5.56 -13.75
N VAL A 146 -4.14 -6.06 -13.02
CA VAL A 146 -4.35 -5.76 -11.60
C VAL A 146 -3.68 -6.81 -10.73
N TRP A 147 -2.90 -6.38 -9.75
CA TRP A 147 -2.32 -7.27 -8.74
C TRP A 147 -3.26 -7.43 -7.56
N THR A 148 -3.51 -8.67 -7.15
CA THR A 148 -4.28 -8.99 -5.96
C THR A 148 -3.38 -9.75 -4.98
N VAL A 149 -3.26 -9.22 -3.77
CA VAL A 149 -2.60 -9.86 -2.63
C VAL A 149 -3.69 -10.48 -1.74
N THR A 150 -3.60 -11.77 -1.49
CA THR A 150 -4.53 -12.51 -0.65
C THR A 150 -3.82 -13.03 0.59
N PHE A 151 -4.47 -12.84 1.73
CA PHE A 151 -4.03 -13.28 3.04
C PHE A 151 -4.97 -14.38 3.54
N VAL A 152 -4.41 -15.54 3.85
CA VAL A 152 -5.12 -16.70 4.38
C VAL A 152 -4.38 -17.17 5.61
N ASN A 153 -4.95 -16.92 6.78
CA ASN A 153 -4.36 -17.21 8.08
C ASN A 153 -2.93 -16.68 8.23
N ALA A 154 -2.68 -15.47 7.73
CA ALA A 154 -1.39 -14.82 7.84
C ALA A 154 -1.19 -14.35 9.29
N ALA A 155 -0.57 -15.19 10.12
CA ALA A 155 -0.30 -14.87 11.52
C ALA A 155 0.96 -14.00 11.66
N LEU A 156 0.85 -12.81 12.23
CA LEU A 156 1.94 -11.88 12.56
C LEU A 156 2.22 -11.87 14.07
N THR A 157 3.47 -11.55 14.45
CA THR A 157 3.90 -11.50 15.85
C THR A 157 3.93 -10.05 16.33
N ALA A 158 3.47 -9.81 17.56
CA ALA A 158 3.56 -8.51 18.19
C ALA A 158 5.03 -8.12 18.46
N THR A 159 5.40 -6.87 18.19
CA THR A 159 6.76 -6.33 18.41
C THR A 159 6.91 -5.60 19.74
N TYR A 160 5.79 -5.26 20.39
CA TYR A 160 5.76 -4.48 21.62
C TYR A 160 5.75 -5.34 22.89
N SER A 161 5.39 -6.62 22.78
CA SER A 161 5.31 -7.56 23.91
C SER A 161 5.55 -8.99 23.42
N VAL A 162 6.40 -9.73 24.12
CA VAL A 162 6.76 -11.12 23.77
C VAL A 162 5.66 -12.15 24.10
N ASP A 163 4.79 -11.83 25.07
CA ASP A 163 3.68 -12.70 25.51
C ASP A 163 2.36 -12.40 24.80
N SER A 164 2.34 -11.39 23.92
CA SER A 164 1.13 -11.05 23.18
C SER A 164 0.81 -12.17 22.17
N PRO A 165 -0.46 -12.63 22.10
CA PRO A 165 -0.84 -13.63 21.12
C PRO A 165 -0.65 -13.09 19.68
N PRO A 166 -0.42 -13.96 18.70
CA PRO A 166 -0.23 -13.53 17.32
C PRO A 166 -1.51 -12.90 16.76
N LEU A 167 -1.33 -11.97 15.83
CA LEU A 167 -2.42 -11.36 15.07
C LEU A 167 -2.58 -12.13 13.76
N THR A 168 -3.72 -12.76 13.55
CA THR A 168 -4.04 -13.45 12.30
C THR A 168 -4.79 -12.51 11.37
N VAL A 169 -4.29 -12.35 10.14
CA VAL A 169 -4.89 -11.50 9.10
C VAL A 169 -5.43 -12.37 7.96
N ASN A 170 -6.65 -12.05 7.53
CA ASN A 170 -7.36 -12.70 6.43
C ASN A 170 -7.98 -11.64 5.51
N GLY A 171 -8.07 -11.94 4.22
CA GLY A 171 -8.75 -11.06 3.25
C GLY A 171 -7.91 -10.82 2.01
N SER A 172 -8.19 -9.74 1.30
CA SER A 172 -7.45 -9.40 0.08
C SER A 172 -7.31 -7.90 -0.14
N LEU A 173 -6.26 -7.55 -0.88
CA LEU A 173 -5.97 -6.21 -1.35
C LEU A 173 -5.72 -6.27 -2.86
N THR A 174 -6.38 -5.41 -3.61
CA THR A 174 -6.07 -5.15 -5.02
C THR A 174 -5.20 -3.91 -5.09
N CYS A 175 -4.17 -3.93 -5.92
CA CYS A 175 -3.23 -2.83 -6.12
C CYS A 175 -3.82 -1.80 -7.09
N GLY A 176 -3.77 -0.52 -6.70
CA GLY A 176 -4.31 0.57 -7.50
C GLY A 176 -3.27 1.29 -8.33
N THR A 177 -2.11 1.52 -7.71
CA THR A 177 -0.94 2.10 -8.35
C THR A 177 0.13 1.03 -8.43
N VAL A 178 0.67 0.81 -9.64
CA VAL A 178 1.73 -0.16 -9.88
C VAL A 178 2.97 0.55 -10.41
N ALA A 179 4.03 0.57 -9.62
CA ALA A 179 5.36 0.97 -10.06
C ALA A 179 6.12 -0.26 -10.58
N VAL A 180 6.89 -0.10 -11.65
CA VAL A 180 7.72 -1.18 -12.22
C VAL A 180 9.18 -0.82 -12.05
N LEU A 181 9.92 -1.66 -11.34
CA LEU A 181 11.38 -1.56 -11.23
C LEU A 181 12.04 -2.26 -12.43
N PRO A 182 13.03 -1.62 -13.08
CA PRO A 182 13.77 -2.19 -14.20
C PRO A 182 14.65 -3.38 -13.80
#